data_AF-A0A9D4RKK2-F1
#
_entry.id   AF-A0A9D4RKK2-F1
#
_cell.length_a   1.000
_cell.length_b   1.000
_cell.length_c   1.000
_cell.angle_alpha   90.00
_cell.angle_beta   90.00
_cell.angle_gamma   90.00
#
_symmetry.space_group_name_H-M   'P 1'
#
loop_
_entity.id
_entity.type
_entity.pdbx_description
1 polymer ?
#
loop_
_entity_poly.entity_id
_entity_poly.type
_entity_poly.pdbx_seq_one_letter_code
_entity_poly.pdbx_strand_id
1 'polypeptide(L)'
;MIEQLKSEAKKSKPGMMYVWQAVNLVMALFFGLAAFANSNDGDWYIWCPIYTIPVLLSISIVIWPQLNENKIWNTVSVFHLLACSLYAVYQIFVLLSDLGGKIENPLQHETGREMGGLLIIIAWLGLSRFSSIARYICTDY
;
A
#
# COMPACT_ATOMS: atom_id res chain seq x y z
N MET A 1 31.75 -19.33 16.69
CA MET A 1 31.88 -18.90 15.28
C MET A 1 30.57 -19.02 14.49
N ILE A 2 29.95 -20.20 14.36
CA ILE A 2 28.65 -20.34 13.64
C ILE A 2 27.50 -19.58 14.34
N GLU A 3 27.42 -19.64 15.66
CA GLU A 3 26.43 -18.86 16.45
C GLU A 3 26.68 -17.34 16.37
N GLN A 4 27.94 -16.91 16.26
CA GLN A 4 28.29 -15.50 16.06
C GLN A 4 27.90 -15.01 14.65
N LEU A 5 28.13 -15.81 13.62
CA LEU A 5 27.72 -15.49 12.24
C LEU A 5 26.18 -15.44 12.11
N LYS A 6 25.46 -16.29 12.84
CA LYS A 6 23.99 -16.19 12.97
C LYS A 6 23.56 -14.94 13.75
N SER A 7 24.31 -14.55 14.78
CA SER A 7 24.01 -13.35 15.58
C SER A 7 24.26 -12.03 14.82
N GLU A 8 25.22 -12.01 13.90
CA GLU A 8 25.50 -10.84 13.06
C GLU A 8 24.52 -10.72 11.89
N ALA A 9 24.01 -11.84 11.37
CA ALA A 9 22.95 -11.83 10.36
C ALA A 9 21.59 -11.36 10.92
N LYS A 10 21.32 -11.60 12.21
CA LYS A 10 20.03 -11.42 12.90
C LYS A 10 19.87 -10.08 13.62
N LYS A 11 20.70 -9.07 13.30
CA LYS A 11 20.60 -7.75 13.92
C LYS A 11 20.15 -6.75 12.88
N SER A 12 18.84 -6.52 12.79
CA SER A 12 18.34 -5.43 11.94
C SER A 12 19.02 -4.13 12.36
N LYS A 13 19.62 -3.43 11.39
CA LYS A 13 20.30 -2.16 11.69
C LYS A 13 19.21 -1.16 12.06
N PRO A 14 19.26 -0.48 13.21
CA PRO A 14 18.23 0.46 13.65
C PRO A 14 17.89 1.53 12.59
N GLY A 15 18.86 1.91 11.74
CA GLY A 15 18.63 2.79 10.60
C GLY A 15 17.61 2.29 9.57
N MET A 16 17.51 0.98 9.33
CA MET A 16 16.55 0.42 8.36
C MET A 16 15.10 0.51 8.86
N MET A 17 14.90 0.42 10.17
CA MET A 17 13.57 0.62 10.78
C MET A 17 13.09 2.05 10.62
N TYR A 18 13.96 3.03 10.87
CA TYR A 18 13.62 4.44 10.66
C TYR A 18 13.34 4.77 9.19
N VAL A 19 14.08 4.17 8.25
CA VAL A 19 13.79 4.29 6.82
C VAL A 19 12.40 3.71 6.52
N TRP A 20 12.09 2.52 7.04
CA TRP A 20 10.78 1.89 6.84
C TRP A 20 9.63 2.74 7.38
N GLN A 21 9.78 3.30 8.58
CA GLN A 21 8.81 4.24 9.17
C GLN A 21 8.69 5.52 8.34
N ALA A 22 9.81 6.11 7.89
CA ALA A 22 9.79 7.31 7.06
C ALA A 22 9.08 7.09 5.73
N VAL A 23 9.32 5.96 5.05
CA VAL A 23 8.60 5.63 3.81
C VAL A 23 7.12 5.42 4.10
N ASN A 24 6.75 4.72 5.18
CA ASN A 24 5.34 4.56 5.55
C ASN A 24 4.66 5.89 5.91
N LEU A 25 5.39 6.85 6.47
CA LEU A 25 4.89 8.20 6.71
C LEU A 25 4.60 8.92 5.39
N VAL A 26 5.53 8.86 4.43
CA VAL A 26 5.33 9.43 3.10
C VAL A 26 4.13 8.79 2.40
N MET A 27 3.99 7.47 2.49
CA MET A 27 2.87 6.74 1.90
C MET A 27 1.55 7.06 2.59
N ALA A 28 1.53 7.20 3.91
CA ALA A 28 0.35 7.66 4.64
C ALA A 28 -0.08 9.06 4.20
N LEU A 29 0.87 9.99 4.02
CA LEU A 29 0.58 11.33 3.51
C LEU A 29 0.04 11.28 2.08
N PHE A 30 0.66 10.49 1.20
CA PHE A 30 0.21 10.32 -0.18
C PHE A 30 -1.23 9.80 -0.24
N PHE A 31 -1.55 8.71 0.47
CA PHE A 31 -2.91 8.17 0.50
C PHE A 31 -3.91 9.13 1.17
N GLY A 32 -3.48 9.86 2.20
CA GLY A 32 -4.33 10.84 2.88
C GLY A 32 -4.69 12.01 1.96
N LEU A 33 -3.72 12.51 1.20
CA LEU A 33 -3.96 13.54 0.19
C LEU A 33 -4.83 13.01 -0.96
N ALA A 34 -4.64 11.76 -1.38
CA ALA A 34 -5.50 11.14 -2.37
C ALA A 34 -6.95 11.03 -1.87
N ALA A 35 -7.17 10.56 -0.63
CA ALA A 35 -8.50 10.52 -0.02
C ALA A 35 -9.14 11.92 0.04
N PHE A 36 -8.36 12.93 0.42
CA PHE A 36 -8.83 14.32 0.46
C PHE A 36 -9.15 14.89 -0.92
N ALA A 37 -8.39 14.55 -1.96
CA ALA A 37 -8.71 14.97 -3.31
C ALA A 37 -10.03 14.36 -3.78
N ASN A 38 -10.19 13.04 -3.58
CA ASN A 38 -11.37 12.28 -3.99
C ASN A 38 -12.63 12.58 -3.14
N SER A 39 -12.51 13.27 -2.01
CA SER A 39 -13.68 13.66 -1.21
C SER A 39 -14.56 14.70 -1.91
N ASN A 40 -14.04 15.33 -2.96
CA ASN A 40 -14.76 16.32 -3.76
C ASN A 40 -15.45 15.71 -5.00
N ASP A 41 -15.25 14.41 -5.24
CA ASP A 41 -15.77 13.72 -6.42
C ASP A 41 -17.13 13.06 -6.12
N GLY A 42 -17.89 12.74 -7.18
CA GLY A 42 -19.26 12.23 -7.06
C GLY A 42 -19.37 10.84 -6.42
N ASP A 43 -18.28 10.08 -6.47
CA ASP A 43 -18.13 8.70 -5.99
C ASP A 43 -17.16 8.59 -4.81
N TRP A 44 -16.99 9.68 -4.04
CA TRP A 44 -16.16 9.75 -2.83
C TRP A 44 -16.39 8.59 -1.86
N TYR A 45 -17.61 8.05 -1.80
CA TYR A 45 -17.98 6.95 -0.91
C TYR A 45 -17.29 5.62 -1.26
N ILE A 46 -16.75 5.49 -2.47
CA ILE A 46 -15.89 4.37 -2.89
C ILE A 46 -14.42 4.72 -2.64
N TRP A 47 -13.97 5.88 -3.15
CA TRP A 47 -12.55 6.23 -3.16
C TRP A 47 -12.00 6.62 -1.79
N CYS A 48 -12.75 7.34 -0.97
CA CYS A 48 -12.29 7.73 0.36
C CYS A 48 -11.98 6.50 1.24
N PRO A 49 -12.84 5.47 1.35
CA PRO A 49 -12.48 4.24 2.05
C PRO A 49 -11.29 3.49 1.44
N ILE A 50 -11.21 3.43 0.11
CA ILE A 50 -10.11 2.78 -0.62
C ILE A 50 -8.75 3.35 -0.21
N TYR A 51 -8.64 4.67 -0.07
CA TYR A 51 -7.40 5.34 0.34
C TYR A 51 -7.22 5.42 1.86
N THR A 52 -8.30 5.57 2.63
CA THR A 52 -8.22 5.74 4.10
C THR A 52 -7.70 4.48 4.79
N ILE A 53 -8.07 3.28 4.34
CA ILE A 53 -7.57 2.04 4.94
C ILE A 53 -6.03 1.93 4.81
N PRO A 54 -5.42 2.15 3.63
CA PRO A 54 -3.96 2.26 3.48
C PRO A 54 -3.31 3.34 4.32
N VAL A 55 -3.97 4.49 4.56
CA VAL A 55 -3.48 5.52 5.51
C VAL A 55 -3.35 4.91 6.90
N LEU A 56 -4.41 4.29 7.41
CA LEU A 56 -4.42 3.70 8.75
C LEU A 56 -3.38 2.58 8.89
N LEU A 57 -3.27 1.71 7.88
CA LEU A 57 -2.27 0.64 7.85
C LEU A 57 -0.84 1.20 7.84
N SER A 58 -0.57 2.26 7.07
CA SER A 58 0.75 2.88 6.99
C SER A 58 1.10 3.64 8.28
N ILE A 59 0.17 4.42 8.84
CA ILE A 59 0.36 5.09 10.14
C ILE A 59 0.63 4.06 11.24
N SER A 60 -0.07 2.93 11.23
CA SER A 60 0.13 1.90 12.25
C SER A 60 1.55 1.33 12.23
N ILE A 61 2.20 1.26 11.06
CA ILE A 61 3.62 0.89 10.92
C ILE A 61 4.54 2.03 11.40
N VAL A 62 4.18 3.29 11.15
CA VAL A 62 4.96 4.44 11.66
C VAL A 62 5.04 4.40 13.18
N ILE A 63 3.91 4.15 13.85
CA ILE A 63 3.82 4.13 15.33
C ILE A 63 4.45 2.84 15.88
N TRP A 64 4.08 1.69 15.29
CA TRP A 64 4.53 0.37 15.73
C TRP A 64 5.01 -0.45 14.53
N PRO A 65 6.31 -0.37 14.17
CA PRO A 65 6.83 -1.00 12.96
C PRO A 65 6.61 -2.52 12.93
N GLN A 66 6.61 -3.17 14.10
CA GLN A 66 6.38 -4.60 14.28
C GLN A 66 4.92 -5.05 14.04
N LEU A 67 3.98 -4.12 13.84
CA LEU A 67 2.56 -4.45 13.72
C LEU A 67 2.22 -5.20 12.42
N ASN A 68 3.09 -5.17 11.41
CA ASN A 68 2.92 -5.93 10.16
C ASN A 68 2.93 -7.47 10.38
N GLU A 69 3.39 -7.95 11.54
CA GLU A 69 3.32 -9.36 11.93
C GLU A 69 2.01 -9.72 12.65
N ASN A 70 1.25 -8.71 13.08
CA ASN A 70 -0.03 -8.92 13.76
C ASN A 70 -1.05 -9.57 12.82
N LYS A 71 -1.76 -10.59 13.31
CA LYS A 71 -2.82 -11.27 12.56
C LYS A 71 -3.92 -10.31 12.08
N ILE A 72 -4.32 -9.34 12.90
CA ILE A 72 -5.36 -8.36 12.56
C ILE A 72 -4.88 -7.48 11.40
N TRP A 73 -3.67 -6.90 11.50
CA TRP A 73 -3.09 -6.07 10.45
C TRP A 73 -2.98 -6.84 9.14
N ASN A 74 -2.53 -8.09 9.20
CA ASN A 74 -2.42 -8.98 8.05
C ASN A 74 -3.78 -9.29 7.43
N THR A 75 -4.78 -9.63 8.24
CA THR A 75 -6.13 -9.91 7.76
C THR A 75 -6.74 -8.70 7.06
N VAL A 76 -6.70 -7.52 7.69
CA VAL A 76 -7.22 -6.27 7.09
C VAL A 76 -6.48 -5.97 5.78
N SER A 77 -5.16 -6.09 5.75
CA SER A 77 -4.36 -5.85 4.56
C SER A 77 -4.69 -6.82 3.42
N VAL A 78 -4.92 -8.10 3.72
CA VAL A 78 -5.29 -9.10 2.72
C VAL A 78 -6.68 -8.84 2.15
N PHE A 79 -7.68 -8.59 3.00
CA PHE A 79 -9.02 -8.27 2.53
C PHE A 79 -9.04 -7.00 1.68
N HIS A 80 -8.31 -5.96 2.10
CA HIS A 80 -8.20 -4.71 1.34
C HIS A 80 -7.50 -4.92 0.00
N LEU A 81 -6.40 -5.68 -0.01
CA LEU A 81 -5.67 -6.00 -1.24
C LEU A 81 -6.53 -6.82 -2.22
N LEU A 82 -7.32 -7.78 -1.72
CA LEU A 82 -8.26 -8.55 -2.55
C LEU A 82 -9.36 -7.65 -3.11
N ALA A 83 -9.97 -6.81 -2.27
CA ALA A 83 -11.00 -5.87 -2.70
C ALA A 83 -10.47 -4.91 -3.77
N CYS A 84 -9.30 -4.31 -3.54
CA CYS A 84 -8.64 -3.43 -4.51
C CYS A 84 -8.28 -4.18 -5.80
N SER A 85 -7.82 -5.44 -5.72
CA SER A 85 -7.48 -6.22 -6.91
C SER A 85 -8.71 -6.53 -7.76
N LEU A 86 -9.82 -6.93 -7.13
CA LEU A 86 -11.09 -7.18 -7.82
C LEU A 86 -11.62 -5.88 -8.46
N TYR A 87 -11.52 -4.77 -7.74
CA TYR A 87 -11.93 -3.47 -8.27
C TYR A 87 -11.02 -2.97 -9.39
N ALA A 88 -9.72 -3.28 -9.36
CA ALA A 88 -8.79 -3.01 -10.47
C ALA A 88 -9.21 -3.74 -11.74
N VAL A 89 -9.56 -5.03 -11.61
CA VAL A 89 -10.06 -5.83 -12.73
C VAL A 89 -11.33 -5.22 -13.31
N TYR A 90 -12.27 -4.79 -12.46
CA TYR A 90 -13.46 -4.07 -12.90
C TYR A 90 -13.12 -2.77 -13.66
N GLN A 91 -12.24 -1.92 -13.11
CA GLN A 91 -11.81 -0.67 -13.75
C GLN A 91 -11.10 -0.91 -15.09
N ILE A 92 -10.34 -2.02 -15.24
CA ILE A 92 -9.74 -2.39 -16.52
C ILE A 92 -10.81 -2.65 -17.58
N PHE A 93 -11.89 -3.36 -17.25
CA PHE A 93 -12.97 -3.58 -18.20
C PHE A 93 -13.67 -2.28 -18.60
N VAL A 94 -13.94 -1.40 -17.65
CA VAL A 94 -14.51 -0.06 -17.92
C VAL A 94 -13.60 0.74 -18.83
N LEU A 95 -12.30 0.84 -18.49
CA LEU A 95 -11.31 1.57 -19.28
C LEU A 95 -11.18 1.02 -20.71
N LEU A 96 -11.22 -0.30 -20.88
CA LEU A 96 -11.18 -0.93 -22.21
C LEU A 96 -12.43 -0.62 -23.04
N SER A 97 -13.61 -0.55 -22.40
CA SER A 97 -14.85 -0.11 -23.05
C SER A 97 -14.78 1.36 -23.45
N ASP A 98 -14.22 2.23 -22.60
CA ASP A 98 -14.14 3.67 -22.85
C ASP A 98 -13.10 4.05 -23.90
N LEU A 99 -11.95 3.36 -23.94
CA LEU A 99 -10.89 3.66 -24.89
C LEU A 99 -11.27 3.30 -26.33
N GLY A 100 -12.20 2.36 -26.55
CA GLY A 100 -12.70 2.02 -27.89
C GLY A 100 -11.62 1.69 -28.93
N GLY A 101 -10.44 1.25 -28.49
CA GLY A 101 -9.27 1.00 -29.34
C GLY A 101 -8.37 2.22 -29.67
N LYS A 102 -8.65 3.40 -29.10
CA LYS A 102 -7.78 4.58 -29.20
C LYS A 102 -6.69 4.55 -28.14
N ILE A 103 -5.44 4.78 -28.55
CA ILE A 103 -4.31 4.92 -27.63
C ILE A 103 -4.17 6.41 -27.28
N GLU A 104 -4.88 6.83 -26.23
CA GLU A 104 -4.69 8.14 -25.60
C GLU A 104 -4.01 7.98 -24.23
N ASN A 105 -3.39 9.03 -23.70
CA ASN A 105 -2.73 8.97 -22.40
C ASN A 105 -3.78 8.72 -21.29
N PRO A 106 -3.79 7.55 -20.63
CA PRO A 106 -4.83 7.21 -19.66
C PRO A 106 -4.85 8.15 -18.47
N LEU A 107 -3.70 8.75 -18.10
CA LEU A 107 -3.59 9.66 -16.96
C LEU A 107 -4.26 11.03 -17.18
N GLN A 108 -4.64 11.35 -18.43
CA GLN A 108 -5.44 12.54 -18.73
C GLN A 108 -6.91 12.33 -18.33
N HIS A 109 -7.35 11.06 -18.30
CA HIS A 109 -8.71 10.67 -17.94
C HIS A 109 -8.81 10.33 -16.45
N GLU A 110 -9.95 10.65 -15.84
CA GLU A 110 -10.24 10.39 -14.43
C GLU A 110 -10.07 8.92 -14.06
N THR A 111 -10.65 8.03 -14.86
CA THR A 111 -10.54 6.57 -14.73
C THR A 111 -9.10 6.07 -14.72
N GLY A 112 -8.21 6.68 -15.51
CA GLY A 112 -6.81 6.29 -15.53
C GLY A 112 -6.03 6.78 -14.32
N ARG A 113 -6.36 7.95 -13.76
CA ARG A 113 -5.78 8.44 -12.49
C ARG A 113 -6.22 7.54 -11.32
N GLU A 114 -7.49 7.20 -11.27
CA GLU A 114 -8.11 6.27 -10.32
C GLU A 114 -7.43 4.89 -10.37
N MET A 115 -7.29 4.31 -11.56
CA MET A 115 -6.60 3.04 -11.75
C MET A 115 -5.14 3.11 -11.30
N GLY A 116 -4.44 4.21 -11.61
CA GLY A 116 -3.07 4.44 -11.16
C GLY A 116 -2.95 4.42 -9.63
N GLY A 117 -3.83 5.13 -8.92
CA GLY A 117 -3.86 5.13 -7.47
C GLY A 117 -4.17 3.76 -6.86
N LEU A 118 -5.10 3.02 -7.48
CA LEU A 118 -5.44 1.65 -7.06
C LEU A 118 -4.25 0.68 -7.21
N LEU A 119 -3.50 0.78 -8.32
CA LEU A 119 -2.28 -0.01 -8.53
C LEU A 119 -1.19 0.31 -7.49
N ILE A 120 -1.05 1.59 -7.11
CA ILE A 120 -0.11 2.00 -6.05
C ILE A 120 -0.51 1.37 -4.71
N ILE A 121 -1.81 1.33 -4.36
CA ILE A 121 -2.28 0.67 -3.14
C ILE A 121 -1.94 -0.82 -3.16
N ILE A 122 -2.25 -1.52 -4.26
CA ILE A 122 -1.98 -2.96 -4.41
C ILE A 122 -0.48 -3.24 -4.28
N ALA A 123 0.36 -2.47 -4.97
CA ALA A 123 1.81 -2.61 -4.91
C ALA A 123 2.34 -2.34 -3.49
N TRP A 124 1.85 -1.28 -2.82
CA TRP A 124 2.31 -0.89 -1.50
C TRP A 124 1.94 -1.90 -0.42
N LEU A 125 0.69 -2.35 -0.39
CA LEU A 125 0.24 -3.38 0.55
C LEU A 125 0.89 -4.73 0.24
N GLY A 126 1.06 -5.07 -1.04
CA GLY A 126 1.81 -6.25 -1.46
C GLY A 126 3.26 -6.21 -0.97
N LEU A 127 3.96 -5.09 -1.11
CA LEU A 127 5.31 -4.90 -0.61
C LEU A 127 5.35 -5.00 0.92
N SER A 128 4.46 -4.27 1.60
CA SER A 128 4.41 -4.23 3.07
C SER A 128 4.13 -5.59 3.69
N ARG A 129 3.39 -6.46 2.97
CA ARG A 129 3.02 -7.79 3.43
C ARG A 129 4.02 -8.87 3.04
N PHE A 130 4.40 -8.91 1.76
CA PHE A 130 5.10 -10.03 1.15
C PHE A 130 6.60 -9.80 1.00
N SER A 131 7.07 -8.55 1.09
CA SER A 131 8.50 -8.31 1.01
C SER A 131 9.23 -8.93 2.20
N SER A 132 10.30 -9.66 1.92
CA SER A 132 11.26 -10.03 2.96
C SER A 132 11.87 -8.77 3.58
N ILE A 133 11.98 -7.65 2.87
CA ILE A 133 12.52 -6.39 3.42
C ILE A 133 11.63 -5.87 4.56
N ALA A 134 10.31 -5.86 4.37
CA ALA A 134 9.37 -5.42 5.42
C ALA A 134 9.39 -6.33 6.66
N ARG A 135 9.58 -7.65 6.44
CA ARG A 135 9.65 -8.65 7.51
C ARG A 135 11.01 -8.68 8.22
N TYR A 136 12.12 -8.63 7.48
CA TYR A 136 13.49 -8.68 8.00
C TYR A 136 13.83 -7.47 8.88
N ILE A 137 13.19 -6.33 8.62
CA ILE A 137 13.32 -5.15 9.47
C ILE A 137 12.62 -5.34 10.83
N CYS A 138 11.57 -6.17 10.89
CA CYS A 138 10.69 -6.33 12.07
C CYS A 138 10.96 -7.59 12.91
N THR A 139 11.42 -8.71 12.32
CA THR A 139 11.58 -10.01 13.00
C THR A 139 12.74 -10.12 14.00
N ASP A 140 13.53 -9.06 14.21
CA ASP A 140 14.80 -9.10 14.96
C ASP A 140 14.77 -8.36 16.31
N TYR A 141 13.58 -8.13 16.89
CA TYR A 141 13.40 -7.61 18.26
C TYR A 141 12.91 -8.68 19.24
#